data_AF-A0A7G7BMG9-F1
#
_entry.id   AF-A0A7G7BMG9-F1
#
_cell.length_a   1.000
_cell.length_b   1.000
_cell.length_c   1.000
_cell.angle_alpha   90.00
_cell.angle_beta   90.00
_cell.angle_gamma   90.00
#
_symmetry.space_group_name_H-M   'P 1'
#
loop_
_entity.id
_entity.type
_entity.pdbx_description
1 polymer ?
#
loop_
_entity_poly.entity_id
_entity_poly.type
_entity_poly.pdbx_seq_one_letter_code
_entity_poly.pdbx_strand_id
1 'polypeptide(L)'
;MAASDSSREARGLTGDELLALPAVIDLDTSNRALMIGRSTGYGLAKQGEYPVKVLRLGNAYRVVTADLLKLLGLERHQPGDGKPEARADEHRSYPRNARLRPSRAPA
;
A
#
# COMPACT_ATOMS: atom_id res chain seq x y z
N MET A 1 33.60 -0.61 15.98
CA MET A 1 33.40 -0.06 14.62
C MET A 1 31.98 -0.44 14.21
N ALA A 2 30.99 0.44 14.01
CA ALA A 2 30.98 1.86 13.68
C ALA A 2 30.13 2.64 14.69
N ALA A 3 30.66 3.79 15.13
CA ALA A 3 29.90 4.78 15.88
C ALA A 3 29.45 5.89 14.91
N SER A 4 28.35 6.53 15.30
CA SER A 4 27.96 7.89 14.95
C SER A 4 27.13 8.05 13.68
N ASP A 5 25.80 8.12 13.84
CA ASP A 5 25.02 9.07 13.04
C ASP A 5 23.73 9.53 13.73
N SER A 6 23.90 10.16 14.89
CA SER A 6 22.80 10.89 15.57
C SER A 6 22.60 12.30 14.98
N SER A 7 23.07 12.56 13.76
CA SER A 7 22.91 13.85 13.05
C SER A 7 22.35 13.71 11.62
N ARG A 8 22.15 12.47 11.12
CA ARG A 8 21.38 12.12 9.91
C ARG A 8 19.87 12.26 10.06
N GLU A 9 19.37 12.69 11.22
CA GLU A 9 17.94 12.65 11.57
C GLU A 9 17.02 13.54 10.71
N ALA A 10 17.58 14.40 9.83
CA ALA A 10 16.79 15.31 9.00
C ALA A 10 16.99 15.16 7.47
N ARG A 11 17.90 14.30 7.00
CA ARG A 11 18.05 14.05 5.56
C ARG A 11 17.35 12.74 5.20
N GLY A 12 16.32 12.83 4.35
CA GLY A 12 15.72 11.65 3.74
C GLY A 12 16.78 10.83 3.02
N LEU A 13 16.58 9.50 2.95
CA LEU A 13 17.48 8.62 2.22
C LEU A 13 17.49 9.00 0.73
N THR A 14 18.68 9.00 0.13
CA THR A 14 18.83 9.15 -1.31
C THR A 14 18.43 7.87 -2.05
N GLY A 15 18.12 7.97 -3.35
CA GLY A 15 17.71 6.81 -4.15
C GLY A 15 18.78 5.70 -4.21
N ASP A 16 20.07 6.08 -4.23
CA ASP A 16 21.18 5.12 -4.21
C ASP A 16 21.28 4.42 -2.85
N GLU A 17 21.12 5.17 -1.76
CA GLU A 17 21.07 4.60 -0.40
C GLU A 17 19.89 3.63 -0.23
N LEU A 18 18.73 3.92 -0.83
CA LEU A 18 17.56 3.05 -0.83
C LEU A 18 17.81 1.73 -1.59
N LEU A 19 18.51 1.78 -2.72
CA LEU A 19 18.84 0.59 -3.51
C LEU A 19 19.92 -0.29 -2.83
N ALA A 20 20.75 0.30 -1.97
CA ALA A 20 21.73 -0.41 -1.17
C ALA A 20 21.14 -1.05 0.10
N LEU A 21 19.85 -0.80 0.41
CA LEU A 21 19.21 -1.36 1.60
C LEU A 21 19.01 -2.88 1.48
N PRO A 22 19.06 -3.60 2.62
CA PRO A 22 18.70 -5.01 2.65
C PRO A 22 17.25 -5.21 2.22
N ALA A 23 16.88 -6.44 1.83
CA ALA A 23 15.54 -6.79 1.36
C ALA A 23 14.42 -6.42 2.35
N VAL A 24 14.74 -6.34 3.63
CA VAL A 24 13.84 -6.00 4.72
C VAL A 24 14.53 -5.01 5.66
N ILE A 25 13.89 -3.89 5.93
CA ILE A 25 14.38 -2.83 6.84
C ILE A 25 13.47 -2.69 8.05
N ASP A 26 13.91 -1.94 9.06
CA ASP A 26 13.07 -1.56 10.19
C ASP A 26 12.14 -0.39 9.84
N LEU A 27 11.14 -0.17 10.70
CA LEU A 27 10.14 0.88 10.50
C LEU A 27 10.74 2.29 10.61
N ASP A 28 11.78 2.51 11.43
CA ASP A 28 12.41 3.83 11.58
C ASP A 28 13.12 4.24 10.30
N THR A 29 13.86 3.32 9.68
CA THR A 29 14.52 3.53 8.38
C THR A 29 13.50 3.84 7.29
N SER A 30 12.37 3.11 7.23
CA SER A 30 11.28 3.41 6.30
C SER A 30 10.66 4.79 6.56
N ASN A 31 10.47 5.15 7.84
CA ASN A 31 9.92 6.46 8.21
C ASN A 31 10.82 7.61 7.74
N ARG A 32 12.15 7.44 7.85
CA ARG A 32 13.13 8.42 7.34
C ARG A 32 13.07 8.56 5.83
N ALA A 33 12.96 7.44 5.10
CA ALA A 33 12.80 7.45 3.65
C ALA A 33 11.53 8.20 3.20
N LEU A 34 10.44 8.06 3.97
CA LEU A 34 9.16 8.72 3.69
C LEU A 34 9.02 10.12 4.33
N MET A 35 10.05 10.61 5.02
CA MET A 35 10.01 11.84 5.81
C MET A 35 8.80 11.94 6.78
N ILE A 36 8.40 10.81 7.36
CA ILE A 36 7.33 10.75 8.37
C ILE A 36 7.92 10.64 9.77
N GLY A 37 7.31 11.35 10.72
CA GLY A 37 7.73 11.28 12.12
C GLY A 37 7.54 9.88 12.70
N ARG A 38 8.43 9.48 13.63
CA ARG A 38 8.42 8.15 14.27
C ARG A 38 7.05 7.78 14.84
N SER A 39 6.43 8.68 15.62
CA SER A 39 5.13 8.43 16.23
C SER A 39 4.01 8.19 15.20
N THR A 40 4.00 8.96 14.12
CA THR A 40 3.03 8.81 13.02
C THR A 40 3.26 7.49 12.29
N GLY A 41 4.50 7.16 11.96
CA GLY A 41 4.83 5.91 11.28
C GLY A 41 4.45 4.67 12.09
N TYR A 42 4.76 4.65 13.40
CA TYR A 42 4.33 3.58 14.29
C TYR A 42 2.81 3.52 14.45
N GLY A 43 2.12 4.66 14.49
CA GLY A 43 0.66 4.72 14.54
C GLY A 43 0.02 4.08 13.31
N LEU A 44 0.47 4.45 12.12
CA LEU A 44 0.02 3.88 10.84
C LEU A 44 0.32 2.39 10.75
N ALA A 45 1.53 1.96 11.14
CA ALA A 45 1.90 0.54 11.14
C ALA A 45 1.05 -0.30 12.10
N LYS A 46 0.67 0.26 13.26
CA LYS A 46 -0.21 -0.42 14.22
C LYS A 46 -1.65 -0.51 13.70
N GLN A 47 -2.11 0.47 12.94
CA GLN A 47 -3.45 0.50 12.32
C GLN A 47 -3.53 -0.33 11.04
N GLY A 48 -2.39 -0.74 10.47
CA GLY A 48 -2.35 -1.41 9.17
C GLY A 48 -2.47 -0.45 7.97
N GLU A 49 -2.47 0.86 8.22
CA GLU A 49 -2.62 1.93 7.23
C GLU A 49 -1.26 2.48 6.76
N TYR A 50 -0.18 1.74 7.01
CA TYR A 50 1.14 2.15 6.55
C TYR A 50 1.20 2.03 5.02
N PRO A 51 1.78 3.01 4.30
CA PRO A 51 1.70 3.09 2.85
C PRO A 51 2.46 1.96 2.12
N VAL A 52 3.26 1.19 2.85
CA VAL A 52 4.06 0.06 2.34
C VAL A 52 3.87 -1.17 3.22
N LYS A 53 4.12 -2.36 2.67
CA LYS A 53 3.93 -3.63 3.39
C LYS A 53 4.82 -3.76 4.63
N VAL A 54 4.17 -3.79 5.80
CA VAL A 54 4.80 -4.05 7.09
C VAL A 54 4.57 -5.50 7.53
N LEU A 55 5.65 -6.22 7.77
CA LEU A 55 5.69 -7.54 8.39
C LEU A 55 5.85 -7.40 9.90
N ARG A 56 4.95 -8.00 10.67
CA ARG A 56 5.05 -8.07 12.13
C ARG A 56 5.72 -9.38 12.53
N LEU A 57 7.01 -9.32 12.79
CA LEU A 57 7.83 -10.48 13.18
C LEU A 57 8.02 -10.45 14.71
N GLY A 58 7.08 -11.09 15.40
CA GLY A 58 6.99 -11.06 16.87
C GLY A 58 6.72 -9.65 17.37
N ASN A 59 7.69 -9.08 18.09
CA ASN A 59 7.63 -7.71 18.63
C ASN A 59 8.26 -6.65 17.71
N ALA A 60 8.87 -7.06 16.59
CA ALA A 60 9.51 -6.14 15.66
C ALA A 60 8.64 -5.89 14.42
N TYR A 61 8.60 -4.63 14.01
CA TYR A 61 8.06 -4.25 12.70
C TYR A 61 9.18 -4.24 11.67
N ARG A 62 8.89 -4.82 10.52
CA ARG A 62 9.82 -4.95 9.40
C ARG A 62 9.13 -4.51 8.13
N VAL A 63 9.76 -3.66 7.34
CA VAL A 63 9.22 -3.13 6.09
C VAL A 63 9.92 -3.80 4.93
N VAL A 64 9.15 -4.20 3.91
CA VAL A 64 9.70 -4.77 2.68
C VAL A 64 10.22 -3.65 1.79
N THR A 65 11.53 -3.64 1.53
CA THR A 65 12.19 -2.57 0.75
C THR A 65 11.65 -2.52 -0.68
N ALA A 66 11.26 -3.65 -1.28
CA ALA A 66 10.66 -3.68 -2.62
C ALA A 66 9.37 -2.83 -2.69
N ASP A 67 8.52 -2.92 -1.68
CA ASP A 67 7.25 -2.17 -1.60
C ASP A 67 7.50 -0.67 -1.40
N LEU A 68 8.56 -0.33 -0.64
CA LEU A 68 9.03 1.04 -0.48
C LEU A 68 9.60 1.63 -1.78
N LEU A 69 10.41 0.86 -2.51
CA LEU A 69 10.94 1.26 -3.82
C LEU A 69 9.80 1.44 -4.84
N LYS A 70 8.78 0.58 -4.78
CA LYS A 70 7.57 0.65 -5.61
C LYS A 70 6.81 1.94 -5.41
N LEU A 71 6.59 2.28 -4.15
CA LEU A 71 5.90 3.52 -3.78
C LEU A 71 6.67 4.77 -4.23
N LEU A 72 8.00 4.75 -4.15
CA LEU A 72 8.86 5.86 -4.56
C LEU A 72 9.10 5.90 -6.08
N GLY A 73 8.62 4.92 -6.85
CA GLY A 73 8.87 4.82 -8.30
C GLY A 73 10.33 4.52 -8.65
N LEU A 74 11.09 3.98 -7.69
CA LEU A 74 12.51 3.63 -7.83
C LEU A 74 12.71 2.15 -8.18
N GLU A 75 11.63 1.40 -8.38
CA GLU A 75 11.72 0.05 -8.94
C GLU A 75 12.44 0.10 -10.29
N ARG A 76 13.45 -0.77 -10.46
CA ARG A 76 13.96 -1.08 -11.79
C ARG A 76 12.78 -1.59 -12.58
N HIS A 77 12.23 -0.75 -13.44
CA HIS A 77 11.01 -0.98 -14.20
C HIS A 77 10.98 -2.40 -14.78
N GLN A 78 10.27 -3.31 -14.12
CA GLN A 78 9.66 -4.44 -14.81
C GLN A 78 8.22 -3.99 -15.10
N PRO A 79 7.91 -3.52 -16.31
CA PRO A 79 6.53 -3.26 -16.72
C PRO A 79 5.75 -4.57 -16.61
N GLY A 80 4.95 -4.75 -15.57
CA GLY A 80 4.25 -6.03 -15.40
C GLY A 80 3.29 -6.16 -14.22
N ASP A 81 3.40 -5.37 -13.16
CA ASP A 81 2.47 -5.49 -12.02
C ASP A 81 1.17 -4.73 -12.28
N GLY A 82 0.36 -5.26 -13.19
CA GLY A 82 -1.05 -4.92 -13.29
C GLY A 82 -1.77 -5.25 -11.99
N LYS A 83 -2.33 -4.25 -11.32
CA LYS A 83 -3.53 -4.48 -10.52
C LYS A 83 -4.63 -4.88 -11.53
N PRO A 84 -5.21 -6.09 -11.46
CA PRO A 84 -6.49 -6.30 -12.10
C PRO A 84 -7.48 -5.43 -11.33
N GLU A 85 -7.86 -4.32 -11.92
CA GLU A 85 -9.05 -3.57 -11.55
C GLU A 85 -10.26 -4.47 -11.79
N ALA A 86 -10.52 -5.33 -10.81
CA ALA A 86 -11.78 -6.02 -10.66
C ALA A 86 -12.85 -4.96 -10.34
N ARG A 87 -13.29 -4.22 -11.36
CA ARG A 87 -14.60 -3.58 -11.38
C ARG A 87 -15.63 -4.65 -11.71
N ALA A 88 -15.97 -5.39 -10.67
CA ALA A 88 -17.19 -6.18 -10.63
C ALA A 88 -18.42 -5.25 -10.67
N ASP A 89 -19.46 -5.74 -11.35
CA ASP A 89 -20.87 -5.40 -11.15
C ASP A 89 -21.41 -4.04 -11.62
N GLU A 90 -21.69 -3.94 -12.94
CA GLU A 90 -22.90 -3.26 -13.42
C GLU A 90 -23.83 -4.27 -14.12
N HIS A 91 -24.25 -5.30 -13.38
CA HIS A 91 -25.36 -6.17 -13.77
C HIS A 91 -26.59 -5.87 -12.89
N ARG A 92 -27.05 -4.61 -12.92
CA ARG A 92 -28.32 -4.23 -12.29
C ARG A 92 -29.27 -3.62 -13.30
N SER A 93 -29.89 -4.48 -14.09
CA SER A 93 -31.26 -4.24 -14.57
C SER A 93 -32.07 -5.51 -14.40
N TYR A 94 -32.58 -5.69 -13.18
CA TYR A 94 -33.76 -6.54 -12.98
C TYR A 94 -34.97 -5.85 -13.64
N PRO A 95 -35.87 -6.63 -14.27
CA PRO A 95 -37.01 -6.11 -15.00
C PRO A 95 -38.00 -5.41 -14.06
N ARG A 96 -38.37 -4.18 -14.41
CA ARG A 96 -39.45 -3.44 -13.75
C ARG A 96 -40.79 -4.04 -14.17
N ASN A 97 -41.15 -5.12 -13.49
CA ASN A 97 -42.50 -5.58 -13.20
C ASN A 97 -43.55 -4.44 -13.14
N ALA A 98 -44.17 -4.15 -14.28
CA ALA A 98 -45.43 -3.42 -14.36
C ALA A 98 -46.57 -4.44 -14.55
N ARG A 99 -47.19 -4.82 -13.44
CA ARG A 99 -48.49 -5.50 -13.42
C ARG A 99 -49.54 -4.58 -14.02
N LEU A 100 -50.20 -4.97 -15.10
CA LEU A 100 -51.56 -4.54 -15.42
C LEU A 100 -52.36 -5.75 -15.91
N ARG A 101 -53.63 -5.76 -15.50
CA ARG A 101 -54.53 -6.91 -15.23
C ARG A 101 -55.20 -7.48 -16.50
N PRO A 102 -55.84 -8.66 -16.41
CA PRO A 102 -56.45 -9.34 -17.55
C PRO A 102 -57.82 -8.73 -17.90
N SER A 103 -58.17 -8.71 -19.18
CA SER A 103 -59.54 -8.42 -19.61
C SER A 103 -59.95 -9.30 -20.79
N ARG A 104 -60.51 -10.47 -20.42
CA ARG A 104 -61.72 -11.10 -20.98
C ARG A 104 -61.98 -11.02 -22.50
N ALA A 105 -61.93 -12.18 -23.16
CA ALA A 105 -62.76 -12.52 -24.33
C ALA A 105 -64.26 -12.35 -24.02
N PRO A 106 -65.14 -12.13 -25.01
CA PRO A 106 -65.72 -13.23 -25.80
C PRO A 106 -66.05 -12.79 -27.26
N ALA A 107 -66.65 -13.53 -28.20
CA ALA A 107 -67.28 -14.84 -28.31
C ALA A 107 -67.07 -15.34 -29.75
#